data_AF-A0AAN8K3T6-F1
#
_entry.id   AF-A0AAN8K3T6-F1
#
_cell.length_a   1.000
_cell.length_b   1.000
_cell.length_c   1.000
_cell.angle_alpha   90.00
_cell.angle_beta   90.00
_cell.angle_gamma   90.00
#
_symmetry.space_group_name_H-M   'P 1'
#
loop_
_entity.id
_entity.type
_entity.pdbx_description
1 polymer ?
#
loop_
_entity_poly.entity_id
_entity_poly.type
_entity_poly.pdbx_seq_one_letter_code
_entity_poly.pdbx_strand_id
1 'polypeptide(L)' 'MKVDNPIQLYRFILRSIKVLPKEARIYYTHQTRQSYKSHCDETDTERIKQIIERAVEDTKWVVRKYTS' A
#
# COMPACT_ATOMS: atom_id res chain seq x y z
N MET A 1 -0.58 -13.03 -6.44
CA MET A 1 -1.85 -12.30 -6.27
C MET A 1 -1.77 -11.04 -7.12
N LYS A 2 -2.69 -10.86 -8.06
CA LYS A 2 -2.81 -9.64 -8.85
C LYS A 2 -3.58 -8.59 -8.02
N VAL A 3 -3.16 -7.33 -8.04
CA VAL A 3 -3.77 -6.22 -7.30
C VAL A 3 -4.34 -5.26 -8.32
N ASP A 4 -5.65 -5.31 -8.55
CA ASP A 4 -6.31 -4.61 -9.66
C ASP A 4 -7.31 -3.55 -9.19
N ASN A 5 -7.56 -3.44 -7.88
CA ASN A 5 -8.46 -2.42 -7.34
C ASN A 5 -8.01 -1.91 -5.96
N PRO A 6 -8.52 -0.75 -5.52
CA PRO A 6 -8.15 -0.17 -4.23
C PRO A 6 -8.44 -1.11 -3.05
N ILE A 7 -9.51 -1.88 -3.02
CA ILE A 7 -9.76 -2.77 -1.86
C ILE A 7 -8.68 -3.87 -1.76
N GLN A 8 -8.28 -4.43 -2.90
CA GLN A 8 -7.20 -5.41 -2.97
C GLN A 8 -5.86 -4.81 -2.56
N LEU A 9 -5.56 -3.58 -2.99
CA LEU A 9 -4.33 -2.88 -2.61
C LEU A 9 -4.26 -2.66 -1.10
N TYR A 10 -5.34 -2.21 -0.46
CA TYR A 10 -5.37 -1.96 0.98
C TYR A 10 -5.05 -3.24 1.76
N ARG A 11 -5.70 -4.35 1.38
CA ARG A 11 -5.47 -5.66 1.99
C ARG A 11 -4.06 -6.17 1.72
N PHE A 12 -3.53 -5.96 0.51
CA PHE A 12 -2.17 -6.32 0.14
C PHE A 12 -1.16 -5.61 1.06
N ILE A 13 -1.25 -4.28 1.18
CA ILE A 13 -0.32 -3.50 2.02
C ILE A 13 -0.39 -3.97 3.48
N LEU A 14 -1.59 -4.06 4.07
CA LEU A 14 -1.74 -4.45 5.47
C LEU A 14 -1.23 -5.86 5.78
N ARG A 15 -1.29 -6.79 4.81
CA ARG A 15 -0.71 -8.14 4.96
C ARG A 15 0.81 -8.09 4.83
N SER A 16 1.31 -7.40 3.81
CA SER A 16 2.74 -7.24 3.56
C SER A 16 3.46 -6.62 4.74
N ILE A 17 2.86 -5.61 5.40
CA ILE A 17 3.53 -4.92 6.49
C ILE A 17 3.57 -5.68 7.83
N LYS A 18 2.96 -6.88 7.92
CA LYS A 18 2.98 -7.69 9.14
C LYS A 18 4.38 -8.17 9.52
N VAL A 19 5.26 -8.35 8.54
CA VAL A 19 6.63 -8.83 8.73
C VAL A 19 7.56 -7.75 9.31
N LEU A 20 7.13 -6.49 9.30
CA LEU A 20 7.95 -5.39 9.80
C LEU A 20 7.98 -5.36 11.34
N PRO A 21 9.03 -4.75 11.92
CA PRO A 21 9.06 -4.38 13.33
C PRO A 21 7.82 -3.57 13.74
N LYS A 22 7.46 -3.62 15.02
CA LYS A 22 6.20 -3.08 15.55
C LYS A 22 6.04 -1.59 15.25
N GLU A 23 7.09 -0.82 15.42
CA GLU A 23 7.16 0.63 15.25
C GLU A 23 6.93 1.00 13.78
N ALA A 24 7.62 0.31 12.87
CA ALA A 24 7.45 0.50 11.44
C ALA A 24 6.05 0.08 10.96
N ARG A 25 5.52 -1.04 11.48
CA ARG A 25 4.17 -1.50 11.15
C ARG A 25 3.11 -0.47 11.54
N ILE A 26 3.24 0.18 12.70
CA ILE A 26 2.33 1.26 13.12
C ILE A 26 2.39 2.41 12.12
N TYR A 27 3.60 2.91 11.82
CA TYR A 27 3.82 3.99 10.87
C TYR A 27 3.16 3.70 9.50
N TYR A 28 3.47 2.56 8.88
CA TYR A 28 2.94 2.22 7.56
C TYR A 28 1.43 1.93 7.57
N THR A 29 0.87 1.49 8.71
CA THR A 29 -0.58 1.33 8.85
C THR A 29 -1.27 2.70 8.79
N HIS A 30 -0.74 3.70 9.52
CA HIS A 30 -1.27 5.06 9.48
C HIS A 30 -1.09 5.70 8.11
N GLN A 31 0.11 5.58 7.53
CA GLN A 31 0.39 6.11 6.20
C GLN A 31 -0.57 5.54 5.15
N THR A 32 -0.79 4.21 5.15
CA THR A 32 -1.73 3.56 4.22
C THR A 32 -3.13 4.15 4.35
N ARG A 33 -3.64 4.32 5.57
CA ARG A 33 -4.98 4.89 5.80
C ARG A 33 -5.08 6.33 5.31
N GLN A 34 -4.05 7.15 5.57
CA GLN A 34 -4.02 8.54 5.13
C GLN A 34 -3.97 8.62 3.60
N SER A 35 -3.09 7.85 2.96
CA SER A 35 -3.00 7.80 1.50
C SER A 35 -4.32 7.36 0.84
N TYR A 36 -5.05 6.40 1.43
CA TYR A 36 -6.38 6.03 0.94
C TYR A 36 -7.36 7.18 0.98
N LYS A 37 -7.38 7.93 2.09
CA LYS A 37 -8.26 9.08 2.25
C LYS A 37 -7.92 10.19 1.26
N SER A 38 -6.64 10.43 0.99
CA SER A 38 -6.21 11.45 0.01
C SER A 38 -6.60 11.15 -1.43
N HIS A 39 -6.98 9.91 -1.76
CA HIS A 39 -7.36 9.49 -3.10
C HIS A 39 -8.83 9.04 -3.19
N CYS A 40 -9.67 9.32 -2.19
CA CYS A 40 -11.05 8.84 -2.18
C CYS A 40 -11.93 9.42 -3.30
N ASP A 41 -11.60 10.64 -3.74
CA ASP A 41 -12.34 11.37 -4.77
C ASP A 41 -11.77 11.13 -6.17
N GLU A 42 -10.73 10.29 -6.30
CA GLU A 42 -10.17 9.94 -7.61
C GLU A 42 -11.12 9.00 -8.34
N THR A 43 -11.53 9.40 -9.55
CA THR A 43 -12.46 8.64 -10.39
C THR A 43 -11.83 8.21 -11.72
N ASP A 44 -10.68 8.77 -12.09
CA ASP A 44 -9.98 8.36 -13.31
C ASP A 44 -9.38 6.96 -13.13
N THR A 45 -9.92 6.01 -13.90
CA THR A 45 -9.51 4.61 -13.85
C THR A 45 -8.02 4.40 -14.17
N GLU A 46 -7.44 5.20 -15.06
CA GLU A 46 -6.03 5.06 -15.42
C GLU A 46 -5.14 5.61 -14.31
N ARG A 47 -5.55 6.73 -13.71
CA ARG A 47 -4.88 7.29 -12.55
C ARG A 47 -4.92 6.34 -11.35
N ILE A 48 -6.05 5.69 -11.11
CA ILE A 48 -6.19 4.66 -10.06
C ILE A 48 -5.23 3.49 -10.29
N LYS A 49 -5.09 2.99 -11.53
CA LYS A 49 -4.14 1.91 -11.85
C LYS A 49 -2.70 2.33 -11.55
N GLN A 50 -2.29 3.52 -11.98
CA GLN A 50 -0.95 4.04 -11.71
C GLN A 50 -0.66 4.15 -10.20
N ILE A 51 -1.64 4.62 -9.42
CA ILE A 51 -1.53 4.69 -7.96
C ILE A 51 -1.34 3.28 -7.37
N ILE A 52 -2.12 2.30 -7.85
CA ILE A 52 -2.03 0.92 -7.40
C ILE A 52 -0.67 0.31 -7.72
N GLU A 53 -0.22 0.41 -8.97
CA GLU A 53 1.07 -0.12 -9.41
C GLU A 53 2.22 0.45 -8.59
N ARG A 54 2.22 1.78 -8.42
CA ARG A 54 3.25 2.46 -7.63
C ARG A 54 3.24 2.04 -6.17
N ALA A 55 2.07 1.99 -5.54
CA ALA A 55 1.94 1.58 -4.14
C ALA A 55 2.37 0.13 -3.91
N VAL A 56 2.16 -0.76 -4.89
CA VAL A 56 2.65 -2.14 -4.85
C VAL A 56 4.17 -2.19 -4.88
N GLU A 57 4.81 -1.42 -5.77
CA GLU A 57 6.27 -1.33 -5.85
C GLU A 57 6.90 -0.79 -4.56
N ASP A 58 6.35 0.32 -4.06
CA ASP A 58 6.82 0.97 -2.83
C ASP A 58 6.70 0.00 -1.64
N THR A 59 5.57 -0.72 -1.53
CA THR A 59 5.37 -1.72 -0.47
C THR A 59 6.39 -2.86 -0.57
N LYS A 60 6.67 -3.38 -1.78
CA LYS A 60 7.67 -4.43 -1.98
C LYS A 60 9.07 -3.93 -1.59
N TRP A 61 9.42 -2.70 -1.95
CA TRP A 61 10.69 -2.09 -1.57
C TRP A 61 10.82 -1.94 -0.05
N VAL A 62 9.76 -1.45 0.62
CA VAL A 62 9.72 -1.33 2.08
C VAL A 62 9.91 -2.69 2.73
N VAL A 63 9.16 -3.72 2.32
CA VAL A 63 9.31 -5.06 2.89
C VAL A 63 10.75 -5.56 2.75
N ARG A 64 11.32 -5.48 1.54
CA ARG A 64 12.72 -5.87 1.31
C ARG A 64 13.68 -5.15 2.25
N LYS A 65 13.54 -3.83 2.40
CA LYS A 65 14.39 -3.03 3.30
C LYS A 65 14.42 -3.53 4.75
N TYR A 66 13.32 -4.09 5.26
CA TYR A 66 13.22 -4.59 6.65
C TYR A 66 13.47 -6.09 6.80
N THR A 67 13.51 -6.84 5.69
CA THR A 67 13.76 -8.28 5.68
C THR A 67 15.13 -8.66 5.10
N SER A 68 15.86 -7.68 4.59
CA SER A 68 17.26 -7.82 4.12
C SER A 68 18.26 -7.71 5.25
#